data_AF-A0A6C0CXD7-F1
#
_entry.id   AF-A0A6C0CXD7-F1
#
_cell.length_a   1.000
_cell.length_b   1.000
_cell.length_c   1.000
_cell.angle_alpha   90.00
_cell.angle_beta   90.00
_cell.angle_gamma   90.00
#
_symmetry.space_group_name_H-M   'P 1'
#
loop_
_entity.id
_entity.type
_entity.pdbx_description
1 polymer ?
#
loop_
_entity_poly.entity_id
_entity_poly.type
_entity_poly.pdbx_seq_one_letter_code
_entity_poly.pdbx_strand_id
1 'polypeptide(L)'
;MGYKYGVWYVYPKDSFTTKHIGHFTVSCFMEKEDARRLYIELLSKMGKSNMINVNCENPVIFENIYEDDDNNICSWGYKGTILNWNSIRKITDNYKCNFSQQPHTSIQYEDEESNLNIEKLSSNKLIKCNIHLVNICSDNPNEWHIIDL
;
A
#
# COMPACT_ATOMS: atom_id res chain seq x y z
N MET A 1 13.30 7.71 -7.75
CA MET A 1 12.50 7.59 -8.99
C MET A 1 11.29 6.75 -8.61
N GLY A 2 10.05 7.22 -8.83
CA GLY A 2 8.91 6.66 -8.09
C GLY A 2 8.61 5.19 -8.45
N TYR A 3 7.69 4.58 -7.73
CA TYR A 3 7.38 3.15 -7.79
C TYR A 3 6.52 2.72 -9.00
N LYS A 4 6.54 3.50 -10.09
CA LYS A 4 5.76 3.34 -11.34
C LYS A 4 4.23 3.23 -11.13
N TYR A 5 3.60 2.17 -11.65
CA TYR A 5 2.18 1.87 -11.48
C TYR A 5 2.01 0.68 -10.55
N GLY A 6 0.84 0.58 -9.93
CA GLY A 6 0.57 -0.48 -8.97
C GLY A 6 -0.90 -0.68 -8.68
N VAL A 7 -1.17 -1.59 -7.76
CA VAL A 7 -2.51 -1.89 -7.27
C VAL A 7 -2.50 -1.78 -5.75
N TRP A 8 -3.46 -1.03 -5.21
CA TRP A 8 -3.58 -0.75 -3.79
C TRP A 8 -4.95 -1.12 -3.25
N TYR A 9 -4.99 -1.48 -1.98
CA TYR A 9 -6.21 -1.38 -1.17
C TYR A 9 -6.23 -0.02 -0.47
N VAL A 10 -7.12 0.87 -0.88
CA VAL A 10 -7.28 2.23 -0.32
C VAL A 10 -8.36 2.22 0.75
N TYR A 11 -8.08 2.85 1.89
CA TYR A 11 -9.04 3.02 2.98
C TYR A 11 -9.61 4.44 3.05
N PRO A 12 -10.79 4.62 3.67
CA PRO A 12 -11.37 5.95 3.92
C PRO A 12 -10.44 6.88 4.73
N LYS A 13 -10.41 8.18 4.39
CA LYS A 13 -9.53 9.19 5.02
C LYS A 13 -9.72 9.36 6.53
N ASP A 14 -10.87 8.96 7.07
CA ASP A 14 -11.17 8.97 8.50
C ASP A 14 -10.60 7.74 9.24
N SER A 15 -10.05 6.76 8.52
CA SER A 15 -9.42 5.58 9.13
C SER A 15 -8.09 5.93 9.81
N PHE A 16 -7.27 6.74 9.16
CA PHE A 16 -6.01 7.27 9.65
C PHE A 16 -5.73 8.65 9.04
N THR A 17 -5.10 9.53 9.81
CA THR A 17 -4.68 10.85 9.33
C THR A 17 -3.38 10.73 8.56
N THR A 18 -3.42 10.84 7.23
CA THR A 18 -2.25 10.80 6.34
C THR A 18 -2.23 12.02 5.42
N LYS A 19 -1.04 12.50 5.03
CA LYS A 19 -0.90 13.57 4.01
C LYS A 19 -1.13 13.06 2.58
N HIS A 20 -0.80 11.79 2.34
CA HIS A 20 -0.95 11.08 1.08
C HIS A 20 -2.23 10.20 1.09
N ILE A 21 -2.52 9.52 -0.02
CA ILE A 21 -3.64 8.58 -0.11
C ILE A 21 -3.38 7.38 0.81
N GLY A 22 -4.18 7.21 1.87
CA GLY A 22 -4.03 6.09 2.79
C GLY A 22 -4.32 4.74 2.13
N HIS A 23 -3.33 3.85 2.11
CA HIS A 23 -3.40 2.59 1.37
C HIS A 23 -2.62 1.44 2.01
N PHE A 24 -2.92 0.22 1.55
CA PHE A 24 -2.09 -0.97 1.67
C PHE A 24 -1.64 -1.41 0.28
N THR A 25 -0.33 -1.44 0.05
CA THR A 25 0.21 -1.84 -1.25
C THR A 25 -0.01 -3.32 -1.50
N VAL A 26 -0.57 -3.67 -2.67
CA VAL A 26 -0.60 -5.04 -3.19
C VAL A 26 0.63 -5.27 -4.07
N SER A 27 0.81 -4.42 -5.08
CA SER A 27 1.94 -4.46 -5.99
C SER A 27 2.36 -3.07 -6.45
N CYS A 28 3.63 -2.93 -6.82
CA CYS A 28 4.22 -1.74 -7.42
C CYS A 28 5.27 -2.13 -8.49
N PHE A 29 5.97 -1.14 -9.06
CA PHE A 29 6.97 -1.31 -10.13
C PHE A 29 6.43 -1.94 -11.42
N MET A 30 5.15 -1.70 -11.72
CA MET A 30 4.50 -2.24 -12.91
C MET A 30 4.51 -1.24 -14.06
N GLU A 31 4.50 -1.74 -15.29
CA GLU A 31 4.05 -0.97 -16.44
C GLU A 31 2.53 -0.75 -16.37
N LYS A 32 2.05 0.38 -16.90
CA LYS A 32 0.66 0.82 -16.73
C LYS A 32 -0.37 -0.24 -17.15
N GLU A 33 -0.17 -0.86 -18.30
CA GLU A 33 -1.09 -1.88 -18.81
C GLU A 33 -1.05 -3.19 -18.01
N ASP A 34 0.11 -3.54 -17.44
CA ASP A 34 0.21 -4.71 -16.56
C ASP A 34 -0.52 -4.46 -15.24
N ALA A 35 -0.36 -3.28 -14.66
CA ALA A 35 -1.09 -2.87 -13.46
C ALA A 35 -2.61 -2.88 -13.72
N ARG A 36 -3.05 -2.37 -14.88
CA ARG A 36 -4.47 -2.37 -15.27
C ARG A 36 -5.02 -3.79 -15.41
N ARG A 37 -4.28 -4.70 -16.06
CA ARG A 37 -4.68 -6.11 -16.20
C ARG A 37 -4.78 -6.81 -14.85
N LEU A 38 -3.78 -6.63 -13.98
CA LEU A 38 -3.80 -7.17 -12.61
C LEU A 38 -4.99 -6.63 -11.81
N TYR A 39 -5.25 -5.31 -11.87
CA TYR A 39 -6.39 -4.69 -11.21
C TYR A 39 -7.72 -5.32 -11.64
N ILE A 40 -7.95 -5.46 -12.95
CA ILE A 40 -9.19 -6.06 -13.49
C ILE A 40 -9.31 -7.53 -13.03
N GLU A 41 -8.21 -8.28 -13.07
CA GLU A 41 -8.22 -9.68 -12.66
C GLU A 41 -8.53 -9.83 -11.17
N LEU A 42 -7.86 -9.07 -10.31
CA LEU A 42 -8.13 -9.04 -8.88
C LEU A 42 -9.58 -8.61 -8.59
N LEU A 43 -10.09 -7.58 -9.27
CA LEU A 43 -11.48 -7.14 -9.12
C LEU A 43 -12.46 -8.26 -9.49
N SER A 44 -12.19 -9.00 -10.57
CA SER A 44 -13.07 -10.08 -11.04
C SER A 44 -13.06 -11.31 -10.12
N LYS A 45 -11.91 -11.64 -9.52
CA LYS A 45 -11.73 -12.87 -8.71
C LYS A 45 -11.95 -12.66 -7.22
N MET A 46 -11.59 -11.48 -6.72
CA MET A 46 -11.58 -11.17 -5.29
C MET A 46 -12.65 -10.16 -4.89
N GLY A 47 -13.27 -9.49 -5.86
CA GLY A 47 -14.19 -8.39 -5.63
C GLY A 47 -13.48 -7.06 -5.36
N LYS A 48 -14.29 -6.00 -5.21
CA LYS A 48 -13.77 -4.63 -5.03
C LYS A 48 -13.24 -4.37 -3.64
N SER A 49 -13.89 -4.91 -2.61
CA SER A 49 -13.64 -4.56 -1.22
C SER A 49 -13.07 -5.72 -0.43
N ASN A 50 -12.23 -5.41 0.55
CA ASN A 50 -11.70 -6.40 1.49
C ASN A 50 -11.57 -5.80 2.89
N MET A 51 -11.57 -6.66 3.91
CA MET A 51 -11.36 -6.25 5.30
C MET A 51 -9.92 -6.54 5.69
N ILE A 52 -9.23 -5.53 6.23
CA ILE A 52 -7.85 -5.65 6.69
C ILE A 52 -7.83 -5.41 8.19
N ASN A 53 -7.30 -6.37 8.95
CA ASN A 53 -7.09 -6.23 10.39
C ASN A 53 -5.69 -5.64 10.63
N VAL A 54 -5.64 -4.46 11.24
CA VAL A 54 -4.44 -3.63 11.40
C VAL A 54 -3.95 -3.66 12.83
N ASN A 55 -2.69 -4.03 13.02
CA ASN A 55 -2.02 -4.03 14.31
C ASN A 55 -1.58 -2.61 14.68
N CYS A 56 -2.48 -1.84 15.30
CA CYS A 56 -2.23 -0.45 15.66
C CYS A 56 -1.47 -0.29 16.99
N GLU A 57 -1.35 -1.37 17.75
CA GLU A 57 -0.67 -1.39 19.05
C GLU A 57 0.86 -1.50 18.91
N ASN A 58 1.34 -1.84 17.73
CA ASN A 58 2.76 -2.06 17.42
C ASN A 58 3.12 -1.34 16.12
N PRO A 59 3.31 0.00 16.15
CA PRO A 59 3.80 0.73 14.99
C PRO A 59 5.18 0.23 14.57
N VAL A 60 5.47 0.34 13.28
CA VAL A 60 6.70 -0.13 12.66
C VAL A 60 7.30 0.99 11.83
N ILE A 61 8.61 1.16 11.93
CA ILE A 61 9.40 1.97 10.99
C ILE A 61 9.77 1.06 9.83
N PHE A 62 9.55 1.55 8.62
CA PHE A 62 9.84 0.87 7.39
C PHE A 62 11.02 1.55 6.70
N GLU A 63 12.06 0.78 6.44
CA GLU A 63 13.24 1.16 5.68
C GLU A 63 13.31 0.24 4.45
N ASN A 64 13.55 0.80 3.26
CA ASN A 64 13.84 0.06 2.02
C ASN A 64 12.93 -1.17 1.81
N ILE A 65 11.62 -0.94 1.79
CA ILE A 65 10.62 -2.04 1.75
C ILE A 65 10.75 -2.89 0.49
N TYR A 66 11.25 -2.30 -0.60
CA TYR A 66 11.39 -2.94 -1.90
C TYR A 66 12.85 -2.97 -2.34
N GLU A 67 13.27 -4.05 -2.99
CA GLU A 67 14.66 -4.23 -3.47
C GLU A 67 15.10 -3.14 -4.46
N ASP A 68 14.15 -2.61 -5.23
CA ASP A 68 14.36 -1.54 -6.21
C ASP A 68 14.12 -0.13 -5.64
N ASP A 69 13.95 0.01 -4.32
CA ASP A 69 13.75 1.32 -3.69
C ASP A 69 15.06 2.08 -3.58
N ASP A 70 15.20 3.15 -4.35
CA ASP A 70 16.33 4.08 -4.30
C ASP A 70 15.98 5.40 -3.60
N ASN A 71 14.79 5.51 -3.02
CA ASN A 71 14.35 6.72 -2.35
C ASN A 71 14.86 6.72 -0.90
N ASN A 72 15.61 7.76 -0.51
CA ASN A 72 16.10 7.96 0.86
C ASN A 72 15.00 8.42 1.83
N ILE A 73 13.79 7.85 1.73
CA ILE A 73 12.64 8.23 2.54
C ILE A 73 12.39 7.13 3.57
N CYS A 74 12.29 7.52 4.84
CA CYS A 74 11.83 6.65 5.90
C CYS A 74 10.31 6.82 6.10
N SER A 75 9.63 5.77 6.54
CA SER A 75 8.21 5.87 6.88
C SER A 75 7.89 5.10 8.14
N TRP A 76 6.82 5.48 8.83
CA TRP A 76 6.26 4.66 9.89
C TRP A 76 4.80 4.34 9.61
N GLY A 77 4.32 3.25 10.18
CA GLY A 77 2.91 2.93 10.16
C GLY A 77 2.61 1.57 10.78
N TYR A 78 1.67 0.84 10.20
CA TYR A 78 1.14 -0.38 10.81
C TYR A 78 1.13 -1.55 9.85
N LYS A 79 1.33 -2.74 10.41
CA LYS A 79 1.17 -4.01 9.69
C LYS A 79 -0.30 -4.43 9.70
N GLY A 80 -0.74 -5.01 8.60
CA GLY A 80 -2.07 -5.55 8.40
C GLY A 80 -2.06 -7.04 8.15
N THR A 81 -3.24 -7.64 8.29
CA THR A 81 -3.53 -9.02 7.92
C THR A 81 -4.82 -9.07 7.12
N ILE A 82 -4.82 -9.91 6.09
CA ILE A 82 -5.93 -10.06 5.15
C ILE A 82 -6.05 -11.54 4.80
N LEU A 83 -7.26 -12.09 4.93
CA LEU A 83 -7.48 -13.55 4.91
C LEU A 83 -7.05 -14.21 3.59
N ASN A 84 -7.19 -13.51 2.48
CA ASN A 84 -6.94 -14.01 1.13
C ASN A 84 -5.61 -13.52 0.53
N TRP A 85 -4.65 -13.06 1.34
CA TRP A 85 -3.37 -12.53 0.85
C TRP A 85 -2.62 -13.51 -0.05
N ASN A 86 -2.60 -14.79 0.34
CA ASN A 86 -1.94 -15.83 -0.45
C ASN A 86 -2.61 -16.05 -1.82
N SER A 87 -3.93 -15.90 -1.91
CA SER A 87 -4.65 -15.98 -3.19
C SER A 87 -4.34 -14.77 -4.07
N ILE A 88 -4.27 -13.58 -3.47
CA ILE A 88 -3.86 -12.35 -4.18
C ILE A 88 -2.43 -12.51 -4.71
N ARG A 89 -1.49 -12.98 -3.88
CA ARG A 89 -0.11 -13.27 -4.28
C ARG A 89 -0.05 -14.18 -5.51
N LYS A 90 -0.75 -15.32 -5.48
CA LYS A 90 -0.78 -16.27 -6.61
C LYS A 90 -1.28 -15.65 -7.92
N ILE A 91 -2.18 -14.68 -7.87
CA ILE A 91 -2.63 -13.94 -9.05
C ILE A 91 -1.52 -12.99 -9.50
N THR A 92 -0.96 -12.22 -8.56
CA THR A 92 0.10 -11.24 -8.82
C THR A 92 1.39 -11.87 -9.34
N ASP A 93 1.72 -13.10 -8.95
CA ASP A 93 2.92 -13.84 -9.41
C ASP A 93 2.96 -14.05 -10.94
N ASN A 94 1.83 -13.86 -11.65
CA ASN A 94 1.78 -13.91 -13.12
C ASN A 94 2.21 -12.59 -13.80
N TYR A 95 2.56 -11.57 -13.00
CA TYR A 95 2.90 -10.23 -13.47
C TYR A 95 4.30 -9.83 -13.01
N LYS A 96 5.05 -9.15 -13.87
CA LYS A 96 6.36 -8.59 -13.50
C LYS A 96 6.13 -7.35 -12.62
N CYS A 97 6.32 -7.50 -11.32
CA CYS A 97 6.08 -6.47 -10.32
C CYS A 97 6.75 -6.80 -8.99
N ASN A 98 6.78 -5.84 -8.08
CA ASN A 98 7.15 -6.09 -6.68
C ASN A 98 5.87 -6.26 -5.86
N PHE A 99 5.64 -7.49 -5.37
CA PHE A 99 4.53 -7.79 -4.48
C PHE A 99 4.87 -7.44 -3.03
N SER A 100 3.94 -6.81 -2.34
CA SER A 100 4.08 -6.51 -0.91
C SER A 100 4.00 -7.80 -0.09
N GLN A 101 5.12 -8.24 0.50
CA GLN A 101 5.18 -9.52 1.21
C GLN A 101 4.22 -9.58 2.40
N GLN A 102 3.98 -8.44 3.04
CA GLN A 102 3.04 -8.30 4.14
C GLN A 102 2.20 -7.04 3.92
N PRO A 103 0.86 -7.09 4.08
CA PRO A 103 0.06 -5.87 4.05
C PRO A 103 0.59 -4.91 5.11
N HIS A 104 0.88 -3.68 4.71
CA HIS A 104 1.27 -2.61 5.61
C HIS A 104 0.74 -1.30 5.05
N THR A 105 0.59 -0.32 5.92
CA THR A 105 0.24 1.05 5.54
C THR A 105 1.23 1.99 6.20
N SER A 106 1.76 2.93 5.44
CA SER A 106 2.54 4.04 5.96
C SER A 106 1.60 5.17 6.35
N ILE A 107 1.82 5.75 7.53
CA ILE A 107 1.05 6.88 8.05
C ILE A 107 1.75 8.20 7.71
N GLN A 108 3.09 8.21 7.82
CA GLN A 108 3.94 9.36 7.54
C GLN A 108 5.19 8.91 6.80
N TYR A 109 5.66 9.76 5.90
CA TYR A 109 6.93 9.66 5.19
C TYR A 109 7.76 10.89 5.55
N GLU A 110 9.05 10.72 5.82
CA GLU A 110 10.01 11.79 6.11
C GLU A 110 11.41 11.42 5.57
N ASP A 111 12.27 12.42 5.39
CA ASP A 111 13.65 12.21 4.95
C ASP A 111 14.56 11.70 6.09
N GLU A 112 14.19 11.97 7.36
CA GLU A 112 14.92 11.52 8.55
C GLU A 112 13.98 10.89 9.57
N GLU A 113 14.41 9.78 10.17
CA GLU A 113 13.63 9.03 11.16
C GLU A 113 13.26 9.88 12.39
N SER A 114 14.14 10.81 12.76
CA SER A 114 13.96 11.77 13.86
C SER A 114 12.72 12.67 13.70
N ASN A 115 12.23 12.83 12.47
CA ASN A 115 11.05 13.65 12.14
C ASN A 115 9.73 12.84 12.14
N LEU A 116 9.80 11.52 12.36
CA LEU A 116 8.62 10.66 12.41
C LEU A 116 7.87 10.86 13.74
N ASN A 117 6.60 11.21 13.64
CA ASN A 117 5.70 11.37 14.79
C ASN A 117 4.94 10.07 15.04
N ILE A 118 5.64 9.07 15.56
CA ILE A 118 5.10 7.72 15.72
C ILE A 118 4.01 7.70 16.78
N GLU A 119 2.83 7.18 16.41
CA GLU A 119 1.70 7.02 17.31
C GLU A 119 1.36 5.54 17.52
N LYS A 120 1.13 5.16 18.77
CA LYS A 120 0.53 3.87 19.13
C LYS A 120 -0.93 4.06 19.50
N LEU A 121 -1.81 3.28 18.88
CA LEU A 121 -3.23 3.27 19.27
C LEU A 121 -3.50 2.21 20.33
N SER A 122 -4.54 2.44 21.12
CA SER A 122 -4.97 1.56 22.22
C SER A 122 -5.69 0.29 21.76
N SER A 123 -6.03 0.18 20.48
CA SER A 123 -6.70 -1.00 19.93
C SER A 123 -6.44 -1.16 18.43
N ASN A 124 -6.41 -2.42 18.00
CA ASN A 124 -6.38 -2.79 16.59
C ASN A 124 -7.65 -2.34 15.85
N LYS A 125 -7.53 -2.12 14.55
CA LYS A 125 -8.63 -1.67 13.69
C LYS A 125 -8.96 -2.71 12.63
N LEU A 126 -10.24 -2.93 12.38
CA LEU A 126 -10.71 -3.67 11.22
C LEU A 126 -11.22 -2.67 10.17
N ILE A 127 -10.52 -2.56 9.04
CA ILE A 127 -10.73 -1.49 8.07
C ILE A 127 -11.23 -2.08 6.75
N LYS A 128 -12.34 -1.53 6.23
CA LYS A 128 -12.82 -1.86 4.89
C LYS A 128 -12.05 -1.03 3.87
N CYS A 129 -11.37 -1.71 2.96
CA CYS A 129 -10.61 -1.09 1.88
C CYS A 129 -11.20 -1.45 0.53
N ASN A 130 -10.98 -0.61 -0.48
CA ASN A 130 -11.32 -0.89 -1.87
C ASN A 130 -10.05 -1.02 -2.71
N ILE A 131 -10.05 -1.92 -3.69
CA ILE A 131 -8.94 -2.06 -4.61
C ILE A 131 -8.97 -0.94 -5.65
N HIS A 132 -7.81 -0.38 -5.98
CA HIS A 132 -7.62 0.70 -6.94
C HIS A 132 -6.35 0.49 -7.77
N LEU A 133 -6.41 0.91 -9.03
CA LEU A 133 -5.24 1.13 -9.88
C LEU A 133 -4.63 2.49 -9.54
N VAL A 134 -3.30 2.56 -9.43
CA VAL A 134 -2.61 3.78 -8.98
C VAL A 134 -1.41 4.14 -9.84
N ASN A 135 -1.12 5.44 -9.89
CA ASN A 135 0.09 6.02 -10.45
C ASN A 135 0.93 6.59 -9.31
N ILE A 136 2.12 6.04 -9.17
CA ILE A 136 3.08 6.34 -8.10
C ILE A 136 4.48 6.61 -8.68
N CYS A 137 4.54 7.15 -9.91
CA CYS A 137 5.78 7.50 -10.58
C CYS A 137 6.54 8.68 -9.94
N SER A 138 5.88 9.48 -9.10
CA SER A 138 6.53 10.58 -8.37
C SER A 138 7.25 10.06 -7.12
N ASP A 139 8.38 10.68 -6.78
CA ASP A 139 9.10 10.45 -5.52
C ASP A 139 8.39 11.12 -4.34
N ASN A 140 7.44 12.02 -4.61
CA ASN A 140 6.63 12.69 -3.59
C ASN A 140 5.29 11.95 -3.38
N PRO A 141 5.05 11.33 -2.21
CA PRO A 141 3.82 10.60 -1.94
C PRO A 141 2.53 11.43 -2.06
N ASN A 142 2.63 12.76 -1.95
CA ASN A 142 1.49 13.65 -2.08
C ASN A 142 1.03 13.85 -3.53
N GLU A 143 1.85 13.45 -4.51
CA GLU A 143 1.54 13.51 -5.95
C GLU A 143 1.00 12.19 -6.51
N TRP A 144 1.02 11.14 -5.69
CA TRP A 144 0.42 9.86 -6.03
C TRP A 144 -1.09 10.00 -6.21
N HIS A 145 -1.63 9.30 -7.20
CA HIS A 145 -3.05 9.38 -7.50
C HIS A 145 -3.64 8.05 -7.95
N ILE A 146 -4.93 7.89 -7.65
CA ILE A 146 -5.77 6.82 -8.18
C ILE A 146 -6.06 7.11 -9.65
N ILE A 147 -5.98 6.07 -10.47
CA ILE A 147 -6.38 6.13 -11.88
C ILE A 147 -7.84 5.66 -11.95
N ASP A 148 -8.73 6.57 -12.35
CA ASP A 148 -10.12 6.22 -12.65
C ASP A 148 -10.18 5.46 -13.99
N LEU A 149 -10.96 4.38 -14.02
CA LEU A 149 -11.17 3.49 -15.16
C LEU A 149 -12.64 3.46 -15.57
#